data_AF-A0AA35W8V4-F1
#
_entry.id   AF-A0AA35W8V4-F1
#
_cell.length_a   1.000
_cell.length_b   1.000
_cell.length_c   1.000
_cell.angle_alpha   90.00
_cell.angle_beta   90.00
_cell.angle_gamma   90.00
#
_symmetry.space_group_name_H-M   'P 1'
#
loop_
_entity.id
_entity.type
_entity.pdbx_description
1 polymer ?
#
loop_
_entity_poly.entity_id
_entity_poly.type
_entity_poly.pdbx_seq_one_letter_code
_entity_poly.pdbx_strand_id
1 'polypeptide(L)'
;MVLEYRQLSKLKSTYVDALPTLVNPNTGRIHTEFKQTGSDTGRLSSTEPNMQNIPVRTELGRRVRSAFVAENAPDWTLLGADYSQIELRILAHYSRDEGLMAAFLNGEDIHAATAASVYGVEISDVDAEMRRVAKIMNFGVLYGLSPFGIRQQTGFSAEEGKAFIDTYFTNYPGIRGYIEGIKEQVKQDGYVETLMGRRRRINEVHSSNFHTRGRRESAWR
;
A
#
# COMPACT_ATOMS: atom_id res chain seq x y z
N MET A 1 -24.43 12.73 3.82
CA MET A 1 -24.38 14.19 3.51
C MET A 1 -22.98 14.80 3.63
N VAL A 2 -22.34 14.90 4.81
CA VAL A 2 -21.01 15.57 4.91
C VAL A 2 -19.87 14.84 4.18
N LEU A 3 -19.78 13.51 4.28
CA LEU A 3 -18.73 12.73 3.61
C LEU A 3 -18.85 12.78 2.08
N GLU A 4 -20.07 12.66 1.59
CA GLU A 4 -20.40 12.75 0.17
C GLU A 4 -20.10 14.15 -0.39
N TYR A 5 -20.52 15.20 0.31
CA TYR A 5 -20.16 16.57 -0.03
C TYR A 5 -18.64 16.75 -0.13
N ARG A 6 -17.87 16.28 0.86
CA ARG A 6 -16.40 16.36 0.83
C ARG A 6 -15.80 15.62 -0.36
N GLN A 7 -16.32 14.44 -0.71
CA GLN A 7 -15.84 13.68 -1.87
C GLN A 7 -16.13 14.42 -3.18
N LEU A 8 -17.34 14.93 -3.36
CA LEU A 8 -17.75 15.69 -4.54
C LEU A 8 -16.99 17.01 -4.67
N SER A 9 -16.88 17.77 -3.58
CA SER A 9 -16.13 19.04 -3.55
C SER A 9 -14.67 18.81 -3.92
N LYS A 10 -14.01 17.77 -3.38
CA LYS A 10 -12.64 17.42 -3.75
C LYS A 10 -12.54 17.04 -5.22
N LEU A 11 -13.47 16.22 -5.71
CA LEU A 11 -13.45 15.78 -7.10
C LEU A 11 -13.59 16.96 -8.07
N LYS A 12 -14.52 17.87 -7.77
CA LYS A 12 -14.75 19.09 -8.54
C LYS A 12 -13.52 20.00 -8.50
N SER A 13 -13.08 20.39 -7.30
CA SER A 13 -12.03 21.40 -7.14
C SER A 13 -10.65 20.91 -7.62
N THR A 14 -10.30 19.65 -7.34
CA THR A 14 -8.95 19.14 -7.59
C THR A 14 -8.78 18.63 -9.02
N TYR A 15 -9.84 18.12 -9.65
CA TYR A 15 -9.73 17.50 -10.96
C TYR A 15 -10.57 18.21 -12.03
N VAL A 16 -11.87 18.40 -11.80
CA VAL A 16 -12.77 18.92 -12.86
C VAL A 16 -12.48 20.39 -13.18
N ASP A 17 -12.29 21.23 -12.15
CA ASP A 17 -12.03 22.65 -12.35
C ASP A 17 -10.56 22.91 -12.67
N ALA A 18 -9.64 22.21 -12.00
CA ALA A 18 -8.20 22.51 -12.06
C ALA A 18 -7.48 21.88 -13.26
N LEU A 19 -7.79 20.65 -13.67
CA LEU A 19 -7.06 20.01 -14.78
C LEU A 19 -7.19 20.78 -16.11
N PRO A 20 -8.37 21.29 -16.51
CA PRO A 20 -8.50 22.06 -17.74
C PRO A 20 -7.63 23.32 -17.76
N THR A 21 -7.43 23.98 -16.61
CA THR A 21 -6.60 25.19 -16.53
C THR A 21 -5.10 24.90 -16.62
N LEU A 22 -4.70 23.63 -16.49
CA LEU A 22 -3.31 23.18 -16.58
C LEU A 22 -2.95 22.63 -17.97
N VAL A 23 -3.89 22.66 -18.92
CA VAL A 23 -3.63 22.25 -20.30
C VAL A 23 -2.72 23.28 -20.96
N ASN A 24 -1.59 22.83 -21.47
CA ASN A 24 -0.66 23.67 -22.21
C ASN A 24 -1.28 24.03 -23.58
N PRO A 25 -1.45 25.32 -23.92
CA PRO A 25 -2.18 25.73 -25.12
C PRO A 25 -1.46 25.37 -26.43
N ASN A 26 -0.13 25.21 -26.41
CA ASN A 26 0.65 24.88 -27.60
C ASN A 26 0.60 23.38 -27.93
N THR A 27 0.41 22.52 -26.93
CA THR A 27 0.42 21.06 -27.11
C THR A 27 -0.95 20.42 -26.95
N GLY A 28 -1.91 21.09 -26.31
CA GLY A 28 -3.19 20.52 -25.93
C GLY A 28 -3.10 19.45 -24.84
N ARG A 29 -1.98 19.41 -24.08
CA ARG A 29 -1.67 18.34 -23.10
C ARG A 29 -1.43 18.89 -21.70
N ILE A 30 -1.63 18.02 -20.72
CA ILE A 30 -1.17 18.23 -19.34
C ILE A 30 0.22 17.60 -19.20
N HIS A 31 1.16 18.36 -18.65
CA HIS A 31 2.54 17.93 -18.43
C HIS A 31 2.80 17.86 -16.92
N THR A 32 2.87 16.66 -16.36
CA THR A 32 3.18 16.47 -14.94
C THR A 32 4.69 16.48 -14.69
N GLU A 33 5.10 16.93 -13.51
CA GLU A 33 6.47 16.82 -13.04
C GLU A 33 6.64 15.56 -12.17
N PHE A 34 7.52 14.65 -12.58
CA PHE A 34 7.92 13.51 -11.75
C PHE A 34 9.18 13.86 -10.95
N LYS A 35 9.04 13.92 -9.63
CA LYS A 35 10.16 14.09 -8.71
C LYS A 35 10.76 12.73 -8.40
N GLN A 36 11.96 12.52 -8.92
CA GLN A 36 12.75 11.30 -8.72
C GLN A 36 13.47 11.28 -7.36
N THR A 37 13.72 12.46 -6.78
CA THR A 37 14.31 12.65 -5.47
C THR A 37 13.26 13.17 -4.48
N GLY A 38 13.42 12.84 -3.20
CA GLY A 38 12.60 13.39 -2.11
C GLY A 38 11.72 12.39 -1.36
N SER A 39 11.43 11.20 -1.91
CA SER A 39 10.80 10.14 -1.13
C SER A 39 11.85 9.30 -0.39
N ASP A 40 11.61 9.03 0.89
CA ASP A 40 12.48 8.17 1.71
C ASP A 40 12.63 6.75 1.13
N THR A 41 11.59 6.25 0.45
CA THR A 41 11.51 4.88 -0.08
C THR A 41 11.96 4.77 -1.54
N GLY A 42 12.24 5.89 -2.21
CA GLY A 42 12.64 5.92 -3.62
C GLY A 42 11.50 5.84 -4.63
N ARG A 43 10.23 5.91 -4.20
CA ARG A 43 9.08 6.07 -5.10
C ARG A 43 9.12 7.43 -5.81
N LEU A 44 8.72 7.46 -7.08
CA LEU A 44 8.43 8.73 -7.75
C LEU A 44 7.24 9.41 -7.07
N SER A 45 7.29 10.74 -7.00
CA SER A 45 6.11 11.55 -6.70
C SER A 45 5.77 12.42 -7.91
N SER A 46 4.50 12.77 -8.07
CA SER A 46 4.00 13.56 -9.19
C SER A 46 3.36 14.85 -8.68
N THR A 47 3.74 15.98 -9.30
CA THR A 47 3.21 17.32 -9.00
C THR A 47 2.84 18.06 -10.28
N GLU A 48 2.03 19.10 -10.14
CA GLU A 48 1.67 20.05 -11.21
C GLU A 48 1.17 19.43 -12.52
N PRO A 49 0.08 18.61 -12.52
CA PRO A 49 -0.70 18.12 -11.39
C PRO A 49 -0.23 16.74 -10.91
N ASN A 50 -0.72 16.30 -9.75
CA ASN A 50 -0.46 14.94 -9.26
C ASN A 50 -1.28 13.89 -10.02
N MET A 51 -0.61 13.18 -10.93
CA MET A 51 -1.18 12.16 -11.80
C MET A 51 -1.28 10.77 -11.16
N GLN A 52 -0.66 10.57 -10.00
CA GLN A 52 -0.70 9.29 -9.27
C GLN A 52 -2.00 9.14 -8.46
N ASN A 53 -2.66 10.25 -8.14
CA ASN A 53 -3.84 10.29 -7.28
C ASN A 53 -5.16 10.50 -8.04
N ILE A 54 -5.21 10.20 -9.35
CA ILE A 54 -6.46 10.27 -10.12
C ILE A 54 -7.46 9.22 -9.59
N PRO A 55 -8.70 9.59 -9.21
CA PRO A 55 -9.64 8.66 -8.60
C PRO A 55 -10.06 7.52 -9.55
N VAL A 56 -10.15 6.29 -9.03
CA VAL A 56 -10.51 5.09 -9.83
C VAL A 56 -11.64 4.24 -9.22
N ARG A 57 -11.87 4.38 -7.91
CA ARG A 57 -12.75 3.46 -7.15
C ARG A 57 -14.23 3.74 -7.34
N THR A 58 -14.63 5.01 -7.43
CA THR A 58 -16.02 5.43 -7.58
C THR A 58 -16.36 5.67 -9.04
N GLU A 59 -17.64 5.56 -9.39
CA GLU A 59 -18.13 5.86 -10.74
C GLU A 59 -17.74 7.28 -11.19
N LEU A 60 -17.98 8.28 -10.35
CA LEU A 60 -17.57 9.67 -10.64
C LEU A 60 -16.06 9.80 -10.81
N GLY A 61 -15.27 9.06 -10.03
CA GLY A 61 -13.82 9.00 -10.21
C GLY A 61 -13.42 8.44 -11.57
N ARG A 62 -14.06 7.35 -12.00
CA ARG A 62 -13.82 6.77 -13.34
C ARG A 62 -14.18 7.74 -14.46
N ARG A 63 -15.21 8.58 -14.29
CA ARG A 63 -15.55 9.65 -15.24
C ARG A 63 -14.47 10.74 -15.34
N VAL A 64 -13.79 11.06 -14.26
CA VAL A 64 -12.60 11.93 -14.32
C VAL A 64 -11.50 11.25 -15.15
N ARG A 65 -11.27 9.95 -14.91
CA ARG A 65 -10.26 9.19 -15.65
C ARG A 65 -10.56 9.04 -17.14
N SER A 66 -11.83 9.01 -17.55
CA SER A 66 -12.21 8.96 -18.96
C SER A 66 -11.94 10.27 -19.72
N ALA A 67 -11.62 11.36 -19.03
CA ALA A 67 -11.17 12.60 -19.68
C ALA A 67 -9.74 12.49 -20.24
N PHE A 68 -8.97 11.48 -19.83
CA PHE A 68 -7.66 11.19 -20.40
C PHE A 68 -7.84 10.29 -21.61
N VAL A 69 -7.52 10.83 -22.79
CA VAL A 69 -7.72 10.16 -24.08
C VAL A 69 -6.38 9.92 -24.79
N ALA A 70 -6.36 8.93 -25.68
CA ALA A 70 -5.26 8.76 -26.62
C ALA A 70 -5.32 9.86 -27.69
N GLU A 71 -4.18 10.44 -28.04
CA GLU A 71 -4.08 11.55 -28.99
C GLU A 71 -4.66 11.23 -30.37
N ASN A 72 -4.36 10.04 -30.90
CA ASN A 72 -4.84 9.57 -32.20
C ASN A 72 -5.96 8.54 -32.07
N ALA A 73 -6.89 8.73 -31.13
CA ALA A 73 -8.08 7.89 -31.09
C ALA A 73 -8.89 8.03 -32.42
N PRO A 74 -9.41 6.94 -33.01
CA PRO A 74 -9.50 5.59 -32.46
C PRO A 74 -8.30 4.67 -32.79
N ASP A 75 -7.33 5.10 -33.60
CA ASP A 75 -6.18 4.26 -34.01
C ASP A 75 -5.27 3.90 -32.82
N TRP A 76 -5.20 4.79 -31.83
CA TRP A 76 -4.42 4.60 -30.61
C TRP A 76 -5.33 4.34 -29.40
N THR A 77 -4.82 3.53 -28.47
CA THR A 77 -5.49 3.21 -27.20
C THR A 77 -4.55 3.39 -26.02
N LEU A 78 -5.12 3.63 -24.84
CA LEU A 78 -4.36 3.71 -23.59
C LEU A 78 -4.22 2.30 -22.99
N LEU A 79 -2.98 1.83 -22.84
CA LEU A 79 -2.67 0.56 -22.16
C LEU A 79 -2.27 0.83 -20.71
N GLY A 80 -2.94 0.16 -19.77
CA GLY A 80 -2.55 0.12 -18.37
C GLY A 80 -2.01 -1.26 -17.99
N ALA A 81 -0.81 -1.30 -17.41
CA ALA A 81 -0.23 -2.51 -16.83
C ALA A 81 0.12 -2.22 -15.36
N ASP A 82 -0.27 -3.12 -14.46
CA ASP A 82 -0.06 -2.99 -13.02
C ASP A 82 0.44 -4.32 -12.45
N TYR A 83 1.34 -4.25 -11.47
CA TYR A 83 1.82 -5.45 -10.81
C TYR A 83 0.80 -5.98 -9.81
N SER A 84 0.40 -7.24 -9.97
CA SER A 84 -0.46 -7.90 -8.98
C SER A 84 0.29 -8.15 -7.67
N GLN A 85 -0.03 -7.34 -6.65
CA GLN A 85 0.42 -7.49 -5.26
C GLN A 85 1.96 -7.49 -5.09
N ILE A 86 2.66 -6.62 -5.83
CA ILE A 86 4.14 -6.59 -5.86
C ILE A 86 4.78 -6.51 -4.47
N GLU A 87 4.18 -5.78 -3.53
CA GLU A 87 4.71 -5.61 -2.18
C GLU A 87 4.69 -6.91 -1.38
N LEU A 88 3.63 -7.70 -1.49
CA LEU A 88 3.54 -9.00 -0.83
C LEU A 88 4.44 -10.05 -1.52
N ARG A 89 4.63 -9.95 -2.84
CA ARG A 89 5.58 -10.80 -3.57
C ARG A 89 7.03 -10.51 -3.16
N ILE A 90 7.36 -9.23 -3.00
CA ILE A 90 8.66 -8.80 -2.46
C ILE A 90 8.82 -9.27 -1.02
N LEU A 91 7.76 -9.19 -0.19
CA LEU A 91 7.78 -9.72 1.16
C LEU A 91 8.09 -11.21 1.17
N ALA A 92 7.40 -12.02 0.33
CA ALA A 92 7.65 -13.45 0.21
C ALA A 92 9.10 -13.76 -0.18
N HIS A 93 9.66 -12.97 -1.11
CA HIS A 93 11.05 -13.10 -1.52
C HIS A 93 12.03 -12.82 -0.37
N TYR A 94 11.83 -11.73 0.37
CA TYR A 94 12.71 -11.35 1.48
C TYR A 94 12.56 -12.27 2.69
N SER A 95 11.33 -12.64 3.02
CA SER A 95 11.04 -13.51 4.16
C SER A 95 11.40 -14.97 3.90
N ARG A 96 11.50 -15.36 2.63
CA ARG A 96 11.63 -16.75 2.19
C ARG A 96 10.61 -17.66 2.85
N ASP A 97 9.43 -17.11 3.12
CA ASP A 97 8.37 -17.82 3.79
C ASP A 97 7.76 -18.84 2.82
N GLU A 98 7.92 -20.14 3.12
CA GLU A 98 7.51 -21.21 2.22
C GLU A 98 6.02 -21.18 1.92
N GLY A 99 5.19 -20.90 2.93
CA GLY A 99 3.73 -20.80 2.78
C GLY A 99 3.33 -19.65 1.86
N LEU A 100 3.90 -18.45 2.09
CA LEU A 100 3.61 -17.28 1.26
C LEU A 100 4.14 -17.43 -0.18
N MET A 101 5.32 -18.02 -0.36
CA MET A 101 5.86 -18.31 -1.69
C MET A 101 5.01 -19.33 -2.43
N ALA A 102 4.61 -20.42 -1.78
CA ALA A 102 3.73 -21.43 -2.35
C ALA A 102 2.39 -20.83 -2.79
N ALA A 103 1.76 -20.02 -1.92
CA ALA A 103 0.50 -19.34 -2.24
C ALA A 103 0.61 -18.50 -3.53
N PHE A 104 1.72 -17.77 -3.71
CA PHE A 104 1.96 -17.00 -4.93
C PHE A 104 2.23 -17.85 -6.17
N LEU A 105 2.92 -18.99 -6.04
CA LEU A 105 3.20 -19.90 -7.14
C LEU A 105 1.95 -20.65 -7.60
N ASN A 106 1.05 -20.96 -6.67
CA ASN A 106 -0.22 -21.62 -6.93
C ASN A 106 -1.33 -20.66 -7.40
N GLY A 107 -1.08 -19.35 -7.41
CA GLY A 107 -2.06 -18.35 -7.81
C GLY A 107 -3.19 -18.14 -6.79
N GLU A 108 -2.94 -18.44 -5.52
CA GLU A 108 -3.92 -18.36 -4.44
C GLU A 108 -4.23 -16.89 -4.08
N ASP A 109 -5.46 -16.66 -3.63
CA ASP A 109 -5.86 -15.37 -3.07
C ASP A 109 -5.44 -15.28 -1.61
N ILE A 110 -4.23 -14.79 -1.37
CA ILE A 110 -3.64 -14.68 -0.02
C ILE A 110 -4.54 -13.90 0.95
N HIS A 111 -5.32 -12.93 0.48
CA HIS A 111 -6.25 -12.22 1.36
C HIS A 111 -7.40 -13.10 1.80
N ALA A 112 -7.94 -13.92 0.90
CA ALA A 112 -8.99 -14.88 1.22
C ALA A 112 -8.45 -16.02 2.08
N ALA A 113 -7.25 -16.55 1.78
CA ALA A 113 -6.61 -17.58 2.58
C ALA A 113 -6.32 -17.12 4.02
N THR A 114 -5.79 -15.90 4.18
CA THR A 114 -5.61 -15.31 5.52
C THR A 114 -6.96 -15.09 6.22
N ALA A 115 -7.98 -14.63 5.51
CA ALA A 115 -9.31 -14.45 6.09
C ALA A 115 -9.89 -15.79 6.59
N ALA A 116 -9.90 -16.82 5.74
CA ALA A 116 -10.37 -18.17 6.06
C ALA A 116 -9.73 -18.69 7.36
N SER A 117 -8.40 -18.59 7.44
CA SER A 117 -7.66 -19.03 8.61
C SER A 117 -7.97 -18.24 9.89
N VAL A 118 -8.09 -16.90 9.79
CA VAL A 118 -8.36 -16.05 10.96
C VAL A 118 -9.78 -16.21 11.47
N TYR A 119 -10.76 -16.28 10.57
CA TYR A 119 -12.18 -16.44 10.92
C TYR A 119 -12.56 -17.89 11.21
N GLY A 120 -11.66 -18.85 10.94
CA GLY A 120 -11.91 -20.28 11.14
C GLY A 120 -13.01 -20.82 10.21
N VAL A 121 -13.06 -20.34 8.97
CA VAL A 121 -14.05 -20.71 7.95
C VAL A 121 -13.36 -21.28 6.72
N GLU A 122 -14.10 -22.01 5.89
CA GLU A 122 -13.60 -22.46 4.59
C GLU A 122 -13.36 -21.27 3.65
N ILE A 123 -12.40 -21.41 2.72
CA ILE A 123 -12.08 -20.32 1.78
C ILE A 123 -13.28 -19.93 0.89
N SER A 124 -14.18 -20.88 0.62
CA SER A 124 -15.43 -20.66 -0.11
C SER A 124 -16.44 -19.81 0.66
N ASP A 125 -16.33 -19.78 1.98
CA ASP A 125 -17.25 -19.07 2.89
C ASP A 125 -16.73 -17.67 3.24
N VAL A 126 -15.56 -17.28 2.71
CA VAL A 126 -15.00 -15.94 2.90
C VAL A 126 -15.81 -14.92 2.12
N ASP A 127 -16.49 -14.05 2.84
CA ASP A 127 -17.21 -12.92 2.23
C ASP A 127 -16.28 -11.74 1.86
N ALA A 128 -16.86 -10.76 1.17
CA ALA A 128 -16.11 -9.58 0.71
C ALA A 128 -15.56 -8.72 1.86
N GLU A 129 -16.23 -8.71 3.01
CA GLU A 129 -15.84 -7.92 4.17
C GLU A 129 -14.70 -8.60 4.94
N MET A 130 -14.79 -9.90 5.18
CA MET A 130 -13.70 -10.72 5.73
C MET A 130 -12.43 -10.56 4.90
N ARG A 131 -12.55 -10.67 3.57
CA ARG A 131 -11.44 -10.47 2.65
C ARG A 131 -10.88 -9.04 2.70
N ARG A 132 -11.75 -8.02 2.81
CA ARG A 132 -11.36 -6.61 2.94
C ARG A 132 -10.56 -6.38 4.22
N VAL A 133 -11.02 -6.94 5.34
CA VAL A 133 -10.35 -6.84 6.64
C VAL A 133 -9.01 -7.56 6.61
N ALA A 134 -8.94 -8.79 6.10
CA ALA A 134 -7.68 -9.52 5.96
C ALA A 134 -6.68 -8.79 5.06
N LYS A 135 -7.16 -8.14 3.98
CA LYS A 135 -6.32 -7.27 3.15
C LYS A 135 -5.73 -6.11 3.96
N ILE A 136 -6.55 -5.37 4.70
CA ILE A 136 -6.09 -4.27 5.55
C ILE A 136 -5.04 -4.76 6.53
N MET A 137 -5.29 -5.91 7.16
CA MET A 137 -4.39 -6.47 8.15
C MET A 137 -3.08 -7.01 7.56
N ASN A 138 -3.10 -7.67 6.38
CA ASN A 138 -1.87 -8.09 5.70
C ASN A 138 -0.96 -6.89 5.42
N PHE A 139 -1.52 -5.80 4.88
CA PHE A 139 -0.78 -4.56 4.71
C PHE A 139 -0.45 -3.89 6.05
N GLY A 140 -1.28 -4.06 7.07
CA GLY A 140 -1.00 -3.55 8.40
C GLY A 140 0.18 -4.22 9.08
N VAL A 141 0.34 -5.53 8.92
CA VAL A 141 1.53 -6.25 9.37
C VAL A 141 2.74 -5.75 8.60
N LEU A 142 2.64 -5.57 7.28
CA LEU A 142 3.74 -5.03 6.48
C LEU A 142 4.12 -3.61 6.94
N TYR A 143 3.17 -2.70 7.07
CA TYR A 143 3.44 -1.29 7.39
C TYR A 143 3.54 -0.96 8.88
N GLY A 144 3.49 -1.97 9.75
CA GLY A 144 3.52 -1.77 11.19
C GLY A 144 2.37 -0.87 11.68
N LEU A 145 1.15 -1.13 11.20
CA LEU A 145 -0.06 -0.47 11.68
C LEU A 145 -0.16 -0.64 13.21
N SER A 146 -0.37 0.48 13.90
CA SER A 146 -0.57 0.45 15.35
C SER A 146 -1.90 -0.23 15.70
N PRO A 147 -2.06 -0.77 16.92
CA PRO A 147 -3.33 -1.33 17.38
C PRO A 147 -4.52 -0.37 17.21
N PHE A 148 -4.29 0.93 17.40
CA PHE A 148 -5.29 1.97 17.14
C PHE A 148 -5.66 2.06 15.64
N GLY A 149 -4.67 2.03 14.75
CA GLY A 149 -4.88 2.05 13.30
C GLY A 149 -5.63 0.82 12.80
N ILE A 150 -5.35 -0.36 13.37
CA ILE A 150 -6.09 -1.60 13.12
C ILE A 150 -7.56 -1.41 13.49
N ARG A 151 -7.84 -1.06 14.75
CA ARG A 151 -9.21 -0.85 15.25
C ARG A 151 -10.01 0.13 14.39
N GLN A 152 -9.39 1.24 13.97
CA GLN A 152 -10.07 2.26 13.18
C GLN A 152 -10.46 1.79 11.76
N GLN A 153 -9.72 0.84 11.18
CA GLN A 153 -9.90 0.39 9.80
C GLN A 153 -10.67 -0.93 9.67
N THR A 154 -10.59 -1.78 10.71
CA THR A 154 -11.21 -3.11 10.74
C THR A 154 -12.39 -3.20 11.68
N GLY A 155 -12.50 -2.30 12.67
CA GLY A 155 -13.49 -2.39 13.74
C GLY A 155 -13.13 -3.37 14.86
N PHE A 156 -11.99 -4.06 14.75
CA PHE A 156 -11.55 -5.04 15.74
C PHE A 156 -11.23 -4.41 17.10
N SER A 157 -11.51 -5.18 18.15
CA SER A 157 -10.93 -5.00 19.48
C SER A 157 -9.40 -5.19 19.45
N ALA A 158 -8.73 -4.79 20.53
CA ALA A 158 -7.29 -4.97 20.61
C ALA A 158 -6.92 -6.46 20.66
N GLU A 159 -7.76 -7.26 21.30
CA GLU A 159 -7.66 -8.71 21.44
C GLU A 159 -7.80 -9.40 20.08
N GLU A 160 -8.82 -9.05 19.29
CA GLU A 160 -9.04 -9.57 17.93
C GLU A 160 -7.89 -9.18 16.99
N GLY A 161 -7.43 -7.92 17.06
CA GLY A 161 -6.28 -7.47 16.28
C GLY A 161 -5.00 -8.25 16.62
N LYS A 162 -4.78 -8.53 17.90
CA LYS A 162 -3.65 -9.36 18.35
C LYS A 162 -3.78 -10.80 17.85
N ALA A 163 -4.95 -11.41 18.03
CA ALA A 163 -5.22 -12.78 17.57
C ALA A 163 -5.00 -12.92 16.05
N PHE A 164 -5.40 -11.91 15.27
CA PHE A 164 -5.11 -11.86 13.83
C PHE A 164 -3.60 -11.89 13.58
N ILE A 165 -2.84 -10.99 14.22
CA ILE A 165 -1.39 -10.87 14.01
C ILE A 165 -0.67 -12.18 14.39
N ASP A 166 -1.09 -12.79 15.50
CA ASP A 166 -0.53 -14.06 15.96
C ASP A 166 -0.85 -15.20 14.98
N THR A 167 -2.07 -15.27 14.48
CA THR A 167 -2.48 -16.24 13.44
C THR A 167 -1.70 -16.02 12.14
N TYR A 168 -1.57 -14.77 11.71
CA TYR A 168 -0.82 -14.40 10.51
C TYR A 168 0.65 -14.86 10.58
N PHE A 169 1.33 -14.63 11.72
CA PHE A 169 2.69 -15.10 11.91
C PHE A 169 2.80 -16.61 12.14
N THR A 170 1.73 -17.26 12.57
CA THR A 170 1.69 -18.74 12.65
C THR A 170 1.62 -19.34 11.25
N ASN A 171 0.82 -18.75 10.36
CA ASN A 171 0.69 -19.20 8.97
C ASN A 171 1.93 -18.86 8.12
N TYR A 172 2.57 -17.73 8.41
CA TYR A 172 3.73 -17.23 7.66
C TYR A 172 4.91 -16.92 8.60
N PRO A 173 5.51 -17.95 9.23
CA PRO A 173 6.55 -17.78 10.25
C PRO A 173 7.83 -17.10 9.75
N GLY A 174 8.19 -17.28 8.46
CA GLY A 174 9.35 -16.65 7.84
C GLY A 174 9.26 -15.12 7.85
N ILE A 175 8.04 -14.56 7.80
CA ILE A 175 7.82 -13.11 7.88
C ILE A 175 8.26 -12.57 9.25
N ARG A 176 7.93 -13.28 10.33
CA ARG A 176 8.35 -12.89 11.69
C ARG A 176 9.87 -12.89 11.80
N GLY A 177 10.51 -13.95 11.30
CA GLY A 177 11.98 -14.07 11.28
C GLY A 177 12.65 -12.91 10.52
N TYR A 178 12.13 -12.58 9.34
CA TYR A 178 12.61 -11.46 8.54
C TYR A 178 12.48 -10.11 9.25
N ILE A 179 11.31 -9.83 9.84
CA ILE A 179 11.07 -8.57 10.55
C ILE A 179 12.03 -8.41 11.73
N GLU A 180 12.22 -9.46 12.54
CA GLU A 180 13.15 -9.40 13.68
C GLU A 180 14.60 -9.30 13.22
N GLY A 181 14.97 -9.98 12.12
CA GLY A 181 16.28 -9.86 11.50
C GLY A 181 16.58 -8.45 11.02
N ILE A 182 15.64 -7.79 10.34
CA ILE A 182 15.78 -6.39 9.90
C ILE A 182 15.91 -5.46 11.10
N LYS A 183 15.11 -5.63 12.17
CA LYS A 183 15.25 -4.79 13.37
C LYS A 183 16.65 -4.88 13.97
N GLU A 184 17.22 -6.08 14.02
CA GLU A 184 18.56 -6.29 14.57
C GLU A 184 19.63 -5.72 13.64
N GLN A 185 19.53 -5.95 12.33
CA GLN A 185 20.42 -5.35 11.34
C GLN A 185 20.45 -3.83 11.48
N VAL A 186 19.30 -3.18 11.60
CA VAL A 186 19.29 -1.71 11.63
C VAL A 186 19.85 -1.16 12.95
N LYS A 187 19.69 -1.87 14.07
CA LYS A 187 20.39 -1.48 15.30
C LYS A 187 21.91 -1.51 15.16
N GLN A 188 22.44 -2.36 14.28
CA GLN A 188 23.89 -2.49 14.05
C GLN A 188 24.37 -1.51 12.97
N ASP A 189 23.65 -1.45 11.85
CA ASP A 189 24.08 -0.73 10.64
C ASP A 189 23.54 0.71 10.56
N GLY A 190 22.41 1.00 11.23
CA GLY A 190 21.74 2.30 11.19
C GLY A 190 20.97 2.59 9.88
N TYR A 191 20.83 1.62 8.98
CA TYR A 191 20.03 1.74 7.75
C TYR A 191 19.41 0.40 7.31
N VAL A 192 18.38 0.47 6.46
CA VAL A 192 17.87 -0.66 5.66
C VAL A 192 18.26 -0.50 4.20
N GLU A 193 18.33 -1.61 3.46
CA GLU A 193 18.68 -1.63 2.03
C GLU A 193 17.66 -2.43 1.19
N THR A 194 17.38 -1.96 -0.02
CA THR A 194 16.54 -2.69 -1.00
C THR A 194 17.38 -3.63 -1.89
N LEU A 195 16.73 -4.45 -2.72
CA LEU A 195 17.37 -5.44 -3.59
C LEU A 195 18.45 -4.84 -4.51
N MET A 196 18.26 -3.60 -4.93
CA MET A 196 19.18 -2.89 -5.83
C MET A 196 20.11 -1.91 -5.10
N GLY A 197 20.28 -2.04 -3.79
CA GLY A 197 21.25 -1.26 -3.03
C GLY A 197 20.78 0.12 -2.56
N ARG A 198 19.51 0.52 -2.81
CA ARG A 198 18.98 1.77 -2.23
C ARG A 198 18.93 1.66 -0.71
N ARG A 199 19.50 2.65 -0.02
CA ARG A 199 19.53 2.71 1.45
C ARG A 199 18.57 3.75 2.01
N ARG A 200 17.96 3.44 3.16
CA ARG A 200 17.26 4.38 4.02
C ARG A 200 17.89 4.36 5.40
N ARG A 201 18.54 5.46 5.79
CA ARG A 201 19.07 5.63 7.15
C ARG A 201 17.95 5.85 8.14
N ILE A 202 18.12 5.28 9.33
CA ILE A 202 17.16 5.41 10.42
C ILE A 202 17.93 5.86 11.67
N ASN A 203 18.13 7.17 11.76
CA ASN A 203 19.02 7.78 12.75
C ASN A 203 18.51 7.60 14.20
N GLU A 204 17.21 7.34 14.38
CA GLU A 204 16.57 7.29 15.68
C GLU A 204 16.60 5.91 16.34
N VAL A 205 17.23 4.90 15.72
CA VAL A 205 17.33 3.53 16.30
C VAL A 205 18.03 3.53 17.66
N HIS A 206 18.94 4.49 17.87
CA HIS A 206 19.67 4.68 19.12
C HIS A 206 19.08 5.77 20.03
N SER A 207 17.90 6.31 19.70
CA SER A 207 17.26 7.33 20.53
C SER A 207 16.90 6.75 21.90
N SER A 208 17.28 7.45 22.97
CA SER A 208 16.89 7.13 24.35
C SER A 208 15.40 7.36 24.62
N ASN A 209 14.70 8.07 23.74
CA ASN A 209 13.27 8.36 23.87
C ASN A 209 12.41 7.23 23.29
N PHE A 210 11.64 6.56 24.15
CA PHE A 210 10.75 5.45 23.79
C PHE A 210 9.71 5.82 22.73
N HIS A 211 9.15 7.04 22.76
CA HIS A 211 8.17 7.49 21.76
C HIS A 211 8.82 7.76 20.40
N THR A 212 10.03 8.28 20.38
CA THR A 212 10.81 8.48 19.15
C THR A 212 11.23 7.15 18.52
N ARG A 213 11.59 6.17 19.36
CA ARG A 213 11.91 4.80 18.94
C ARG A 213 10.67 4.06 18.41
N GLY A 214 9.55 4.11 19.14
CA GLY A 214 8.31 3.41 18.77
C GLY A 214 7.57 3.99 17.56
N ARG A 215 7.56 5.32 17.36
CA ARG A 215 6.94 5.96 16.18
C ARG A 215 7.60 5.57 14.85
N ARG A 216 8.83 5.04 14.87
CA ARG A 216 9.57 4.61 13.68
C ARG A 216 9.87 3.12 13.66
N GLU A 217 9.26 2.31 14.52
CA GLU A 217 9.24 0.86 14.30
C GLU A 217 8.54 0.45 13.01
N SER A 218 7.63 1.31 12.52
CA SER A 218 7.02 1.22 11.20
C SER A 218 7.95 1.71 10.06
N ALA A 219 9.12 2.29 10.35
CA ALA A 219 10.01 2.89 9.35
C ALA A 219 11.06 1.91 8.79
N TRP A 220 11.32 0.78 9.47
CA TRP A 220 12.16 -0.31 8.96
C TRP A 220 11.42 -1.23 7.96
N ARG A 221 10.09 -1.21 7.97
CA ARG A 221 9.24 -2.05 7.13
C ARG A 221 8.72 -1.28 5.92
#